data_AF-A0AAN1MR12-F1
#
_entry.id   AF-A0AAN1MR12-F1
#
_cell.length_a   1.000
_cell.length_b   1.000
_cell.length_c   1.000
_cell.angle_alpha   90.00
_cell.angle_beta   90.00
_cell.angle_gamma   90.00
#
_symmetry.space_group_name_H-M   'P 1'
#
loop_
_entity.id
_entity.type
_entity.pdbx_description
1 polymer ?
#
loop_
_entity_poly.entity_id
_entity_poly.type
_entity_poly.pdbx_seq_one_letter_code
_entity_poly.pdbx_strand_id
1 'polypeptide(L)'
;MNVAHPWDNEPDEESFEASELVCLMSRDHNGVWNGYVGVSKSHAMFGQRRDVRIIAPATAAGHELISTRIAAADVRGFIPRVLEAGVAASLSIVVDVHGGLWNTGVIGEDHPGLWFFGFMCGHAWDFKPLDPMTVQAYQTMEQAEGRCQVDGQATVE
;
A
#
# COMPACT_ATOMS: atom_id res chain seq x y z
N MET A 1 -15.69 -13.22 -25.40
CA MET A 1 -14.54 -12.40 -25.80
C MET A 1 -13.73 -12.16 -24.53
N ASN A 2 -12.41 -12.37 -24.55
CA ASN A 2 -11.58 -11.96 -23.43
C ASN A 2 -11.57 -10.43 -23.42
N VAL A 3 -12.12 -9.84 -22.36
CA VAL A 3 -12.03 -8.39 -22.14
C VAL A 3 -10.59 -8.13 -21.72
N ALA A 4 -9.87 -7.29 -22.47
CA ALA A 4 -8.53 -6.86 -22.08
C ALA A 4 -8.67 -5.96 -20.85
N HIS A 5 -7.94 -6.29 -19.78
CA HIS A 5 -7.90 -5.51 -18.56
C HIS A 5 -6.65 -4.62 -18.52
N PRO A 6 -6.69 -3.46 -17.86
CA PRO A 6 -5.53 -2.55 -17.80
C PRO A 6 -4.31 -3.16 -17.10
N TRP A 7 -4.50 -4.21 -16.31
CA TRP A 7 -3.46 -4.94 -15.58
C TRP A 7 -2.93 -6.19 -16.29
N ASP A 8 -3.45 -6.55 -17.48
CA ASP A 8 -3.02 -7.75 -18.21
C ASP A 8 -1.54 -7.73 -18.60
N ASN A 9 -0.94 -6.53 -18.68
CA ASN A 9 0.46 -6.32 -19.01
C ASN A 9 1.27 -5.73 -17.84
N GLU A 10 0.72 -5.77 -16.62
CA GLU A 10 1.42 -5.27 -15.43
C GLU A 10 2.60 -6.21 -15.08
N PRO A 11 3.84 -5.70 -14.97
CA PRO A 11 5.02 -6.54 -14.79
C PRO A 11 5.20 -7.01 -13.35
N ASP A 12 5.35 -8.30 -13.05
CA ASP A 12 5.43 -8.78 -11.65
C ASP A 12 6.49 -8.09 -10.77
N GLU A 13 7.47 -7.41 -11.35
CA GLU A 13 8.38 -6.51 -10.65
C GLU A 13 8.60 -5.22 -11.44
N GLU A 14 8.74 -4.12 -10.72
CA GLU A 14 9.13 -2.82 -11.28
C GLU A 14 10.09 -2.09 -10.31
N SER A 15 11.18 -1.54 -10.83
CA SER A 15 12.14 -0.75 -10.06
C SER A 15 12.24 0.66 -10.61
N PHE A 16 12.22 1.65 -9.72
CA PHE A 16 12.36 3.06 -10.09
C PHE A 16 13.00 3.86 -8.94
N GLU A 17 13.27 5.15 -9.18
CA GLU A 17 13.76 6.05 -8.15
C GLU A 17 12.76 7.17 -7.89
N ALA A 18 12.54 7.49 -6.61
CA ALA A 18 11.73 8.62 -6.18
C ALA A 18 12.34 9.23 -4.91
N SER A 19 12.42 10.56 -4.85
CA SER A 19 13.02 11.27 -3.72
C SER A 19 14.45 10.78 -3.39
N GLU A 20 15.24 10.45 -4.42
CA GLU A 20 16.60 9.92 -4.30
C GLU A 20 16.69 8.55 -3.58
N LEU A 21 15.56 7.84 -3.46
CA LEU A 21 15.47 6.51 -2.89
C LEU A 21 15.11 5.49 -3.96
N VAL A 22 15.63 4.27 -3.80
CA VAL A 22 15.30 3.14 -4.65
C VAL A 22 13.93 2.61 -4.25
N CYS A 23 13.01 2.55 -5.19
CA CYS A 23 11.66 2.03 -5.00
C CYS A 23 11.49 0.74 -5.79
N LEU A 24 10.82 -0.25 -5.18
CA LEU A 24 10.48 -1.50 -5.83
C LEU A 24 8.98 -1.75 -5.68
N MET A 25 8.36 -2.23 -6.75
CA MET A 25 7.08 -2.91 -6.72
C MET A 25 7.33 -4.38 -7.01
N SER A 26 6.71 -5.28 -6.26
CA SER A 26 6.83 -6.72 -6.50
C SER A 26 5.53 -7.45 -6.14
N ARG A 27 5.08 -8.30 -7.06
CA ARG A 27 3.93 -9.17 -6.86
C ARG A 27 4.33 -10.39 -6.04
N ASP A 28 3.63 -10.61 -4.94
CA ASP A 28 3.82 -11.83 -4.16
C ASP A 28 3.11 -13.05 -4.78
N HIS A 29 3.34 -14.22 -4.19
CA HIS A 29 2.71 -15.48 -4.61
C HIS A 29 1.18 -15.51 -4.51
N ASN A 30 0.57 -14.56 -3.79
CA ASN A 30 -0.89 -14.40 -3.70
C ASN A 30 -1.42 -13.37 -4.70
N GLY A 31 -0.57 -12.86 -5.59
CA GLY A 31 -0.92 -11.86 -6.59
C GLY A 31 -0.98 -10.43 -6.04
N VAL A 32 -0.58 -10.20 -4.78
CA VAL A 32 -0.63 -8.89 -4.13
C VAL A 32 0.55 -8.05 -4.59
N TRP A 33 0.25 -6.82 -5.04
CA TRP A 33 1.25 -5.87 -5.48
C TRP A 33 1.80 -5.06 -4.31
N ASN A 34 2.99 -5.40 -3.84
CA ASN A 34 3.58 -4.76 -2.66
C ASN A 34 4.61 -3.70 -3.07
N GLY A 35 4.69 -2.63 -2.28
CA GLY A 35 5.66 -1.55 -2.49
C GLY A 35 6.79 -1.63 -1.47
N TYR A 36 7.99 -1.21 -1.88
CA TYR A 36 9.18 -1.18 -1.04
C TYR A 36 10.00 0.07 -1.32
N VAL A 37 10.57 0.66 -0.26
CA VAL A 37 11.51 1.78 -0.35
C VAL A 37 12.82 1.39 0.31
N GLY A 38 13.88 1.36 -0.48
CA GLY A 38 15.24 1.00 -0.08
C GLY A 38 16.03 2.23 0.35
N VAL A 39 16.69 2.12 1.50
CA VAL A 39 17.67 3.11 1.96
C VAL A 39 19.07 2.50 2.00
N SER A 40 20.09 3.29 1.69
CA SER A 40 21.48 2.84 1.69
C SER A 40 22.09 2.85 3.10
N LYS A 41 23.26 2.23 3.26
CA LYS A 41 24.02 2.19 4.53
C LYS A 41 24.34 3.56 5.15
N SER A 42 24.41 4.62 4.34
CA SER A 42 24.66 5.98 4.84
C SER A 42 23.41 6.68 5.37
N HIS A 43 22.23 6.15 5.08
CA HIS A 43 20.97 6.73 5.53
C HIS A 43 20.70 6.41 7.01
N ALA A 44 20.19 7.39 7.77
CA ALA A 44 19.97 7.25 9.23
C ALA A 44 19.00 6.11 9.60
N MET A 45 18.08 5.76 8.69
CA MET A 45 17.12 4.68 8.88
C MET A 45 17.63 3.29 8.45
N PHE A 46 18.88 3.19 7.97
CA PHE A 46 19.43 1.88 7.60
C PHE A 46 19.46 0.92 8.79
N GLY A 47 18.96 -0.30 8.59
CA GLY A 47 18.91 -1.33 9.63
C GLY A 47 17.83 -1.11 10.70
N GLN A 48 17.03 -0.04 10.60
CA GLN A 48 15.95 0.21 11.55
C GLN A 48 14.76 -0.69 11.27
N ARG A 49 14.19 -1.22 12.35
CA ARG A 49 12.99 -2.04 12.30
C ARG A 49 11.74 -1.16 12.33
N ARG A 50 10.63 -1.67 11.78
CA ARG A 50 9.33 -0.99 11.81
C ARG A 50 8.79 -0.65 13.22
N ASP A 51 9.22 -1.40 14.23
CA ASP A 51 8.81 -1.25 15.63
C ASP A 51 9.66 -0.25 16.42
N VAL A 52 10.66 0.38 15.79
CA VAL A 52 11.44 1.45 16.42
C VAL A 52 10.53 2.63 16.80
N ARG A 53 10.72 3.15 18.01
CA ARG A 53 9.98 4.34 18.48
C ARG A 53 10.63 5.60 17.93
N ILE A 54 9.84 6.43 17.28
CA ILE A 54 10.25 7.76 16.82
C ILE A 54 9.29 8.83 17.36
N ILE A 55 9.76 10.07 17.38
CA ILE A 55 8.91 11.23 17.67
C ILE A 55 8.17 11.58 16.38
N ALA A 56 6.83 11.56 16.42
CA ALA A 56 6.01 11.90 15.26
C ALA A 56 6.32 13.33 14.79
N PRO A 57 6.76 13.52 13.53
CA PRO A 57 7.02 14.85 13.01
C PRO A 57 5.70 15.61 12.82
N ALA A 58 5.76 16.94 12.80
CA ALA A 58 4.57 17.78 12.58
C ALA A 58 3.88 17.48 11.24
N THR A 59 4.63 17.02 10.23
CA THR A 59 4.10 16.61 8.92
C THR A 59 3.25 15.34 8.97
N ALA A 60 3.38 14.53 10.03
CA ALA A 60 2.57 13.34 10.25
C ALA A 60 1.38 13.61 11.20
N ALA A 61 1.26 14.81 11.75
CA ALA A 61 0.20 15.12 12.70
C ALA A 61 -1.14 15.38 11.99
N GLY A 62 -2.24 15.00 12.66
CA GLY A 62 -3.59 15.18 12.14
C GLY A 62 -4.08 14.06 11.21
N HIS A 63 -3.20 13.13 10.82
CA HIS A 63 -3.59 11.97 10.01
C HIS A 63 -4.45 11.01 10.82
N GLU A 64 -5.55 10.55 10.21
CA GLU A 64 -6.42 9.55 10.81
C GLU A 64 -5.80 8.16 10.65
N LEU A 65 -5.63 7.46 11.77
CA LEU A 65 -5.09 6.11 11.80
C LEU A 65 -6.24 5.10 11.63
N ILE A 66 -6.49 4.73 10.37
CA ILE A 66 -7.51 3.76 9.98
C ILE A 66 -6.88 2.44 9.53
N SER A 67 -7.67 1.36 9.52
CA SER A 67 -7.19 0.00 9.27
C SER A 67 -6.53 -0.23 7.90
N THR A 68 -6.73 0.64 6.91
CA THR A 68 -6.09 0.57 5.60
C THR A 68 -4.73 1.29 5.54
N ARG A 69 -4.43 2.12 6.55
CA ARG A 69 -3.20 2.94 6.62
C ARG A 69 -2.21 2.46 7.67
N ILE A 70 -2.59 1.46 8.46
CA ILE A 70 -1.74 0.81 9.44
C ILE A 70 -1.60 -0.66 9.07
N ALA A 71 -0.43 -1.21 9.36
CA ALA A 71 -0.21 -2.63 9.14
C ALA A 71 -1.07 -3.43 10.14
N ALA A 72 -1.73 -4.49 9.69
CA ALA A 72 -2.58 -5.35 10.54
C ALA A 72 -1.86 -5.88 11.81
N ALA A 73 -0.53 -6.01 11.77
CA ALA A 73 0.28 -6.39 12.94
C ALA A 73 0.22 -5.35 14.08
N ASP A 74 -0.02 -4.07 13.77
CA ASP A 74 -0.09 -2.99 14.76
C ASP A 74 -1.47 -2.85 15.40
N VAL A 75 -2.52 -3.39 14.77
CA VAL A 75 -3.92 -3.33 15.24
C VAL A 75 -4.11 -3.98 16.62
N ARG A 76 -3.12 -4.76 17.08
CA ARG A 76 -3.10 -5.37 18.40
C ARG A 76 -2.62 -4.37 19.48
N GLY A 77 -3.37 -3.31 19.70
CA GLY A 77 -3.05 -2.32 20.73
C GLY A 77 -4.03 -1.14 20.79
N PHE A 78 -3.79 -0.21 21.72
CA PHE A 78 -4.45 1.09 21.69
C PHE A 78 -3.76 1.97 20.65
N ILE A 79 -4.40 2.13 19.50
CA ILE A 79 -3.98 3.06 18.46
C ILE A 79 -4.82 4.32 18.61
N PRO A 80 -4.21 5.51 18.81
CA PRO A 80 -4.97 6.75 18.83
C PRO A 80 -5.65 6.94 17.47
N ARG A 81 -6.86 7.50 17.45
CA ARG A 81 -7.57 7.74 16.18
C ARG A 81 -6.83 8.74 15.29
N VAL A 82 -6.13 9.70 15.90
CA VAL A 82 -5.39 10.76 15.21
C VAL A 82 -3.98 10.80 15.78
N LEU A 83 -2.97 10.88 14.90
CA LEU A 83 -1.58 11.03 15.32
C LEU A 83 -1.31 12.50 15.71
N GLU A 84 -0.77 12.73 16.90
CA GLU A 84 -0.37 14.07 17.35
C GLU A 84 1.14 14.29 17.17
N ALA A 85 1.53 15.52 16.82
CA ALA A 85 2.94 15.90 16.71
C ALA A 85 3.65 15.73 18.06
N GLY A 86 4.90 15.28 18.04
CA GLY A 86 5.71 15.15 19.27
C GLY A 86 5.41 13.90 20.09
N VAL A 87 4.37 13.14 19.77
CA VAL A 87 4.10 11.85 20.43
C VAL A 87 5.11 10.80 19.98
N ALA A 88 5.64 10.03 20.93
CA ALA A 88 6.45 8.87 20.62
C ALA A 88 5.56 7.71 20.15
N ALA A 89 5.76 7.24 18.93
CA ALA A 89 5.01 6.16 18.29
C ALA A 89 5.96 5.22 17.54
N SER A 90 5.53 3.99 17.24
CA SER A 90 6.31 3.10 16.37
C SER A 90 6.39 3.69 14.97
N LEU A 91 7.51 3.51 14.27
CA LEU A 91 7.68 3.97 12.89
C LEU A 91 6.52 3.50 11.99
N SER A 92 6.03 2.27 12.17
CA SER A 92 4.89 1.76 11.41
C SER A 92 3.55 2.44 11.64
N ILE A 93 3.40 3.18 12.73
CA ILE A 93 2.24 4.03 13.01
C ILE A 93 2.43 5.43 12.42
N VAL A 94 3.68 5.92 12.38
CA VAL A 94 3.99 7.27 11.90
C VAL A 94 4.01 7.36 10.38
N VAL A 95 4.43 6.28 9.70
CA VAL A 95 4.45 6.22 8.24
C VAL A 95 3.04 5.93 7.73
N ASP A 96 2.35 6.99 7.32
CA ASP A 96 0.99 6.96 6.78
C ASP A 96 1.01 6.63 5.28
N VAL A 97 0.77 5.35 4.97
CA VAL A 97 0.66 4.82 3.62
C VAL A 97 -0.39 3.72 3.57
N HIS A 98 -1.03 3.53 2.42
CA HIS A 98 -1.88 2.35 2.21
C HIS A 98 -1.06 1.08 2.44
N GLY A 99 -1.50 0.19 3.32
CA GLY A 99 -0.71 -0.99 3.75
C GLY A 99 -0.20 -0.90 5.16
N GLY A 100 0.06 0.33 5.59
CA GLY A 100 1.05 0.60 6.61
C GLY A 100 2.41 -0.01 6.29
N LEU A 101 3.39 0.31 7.14
CA LEU A 101 4.71 -0.30 7.06
C LEU A 101 4.65 -1.73 7.59
N TRP A 102 4.69 -2.72 6.70
CA TRP A 102 4.54 -4.13 7.01
C TRP A 102 5.86 -4.81 7.39
N ASN A 103 6.94 -4.55 6.65
CA ASN A 103 8.21 -5.24 6.86
C ASN A 103 9.40 -4.30 6.73
N THR A 104 10.52 -4.69 7.32
CA THR A 104 11.81 -4.01 7.19
C THR A 104 12.92 -5.03 7.08
N GLY A 105 13.81 -4.89 6.10
CA GLY A 105 14.90 -5.84 5.93
C GLY A 105 15.58 -5.77 4.58
N VAL A 106 16.47 -6.74 4.33
CA VAL A 106 17.04 -6.95 3.00
C VAL A 106 16.05 -7.72 2.14
N ILE A 107 15.94 -7.37 0.87
CA ILE A 107 15.09 -8.03 -0.12
C ILE A 107 15.96 -8.48 -1.28
N GLY A 108 15.94 -9.78 -1.57
CA GLY A 108 16.69 -10.38 -2.67
C GLY A 108 18.21 -10.23 -2.54
N GLU A 109 18.93 -10.78 -3.50
CA GLU A 109 20.38 -10.58 -3.65
C GLU A 109 20.71 -9.43 -4.61
N ASP A 110 19.74 -9.01 -5.43
CA ASP A 110 19.90 -8.03 -6.51
C ASP A 110 20.04 -6.57 -6.04
N HIS A 111 19.87 -6.33 -4.73
CA HIS A 111 19.93 -5.00 -4.13
C HIS A 111 20.96 -4.93 -2.98
N PRO A 112 22.24 -5.23 -3.25
CA PRO A 112 23.26 -5.31 -2.22
C PRO A 112 23.45 -3.95 -1.54
N GLY A 113 23.42 -3.95 -0.20
CA GLY A 113 23.68 -2.75 0.60
C GLY A 113 22.47 -1.84 0.80
N LEU A 114 21.27 -2.26 0.39
CA LEU A 114 20.02 -1.59 0.71
C LEU A 114 19.29 -2.27 1.87
N TRP A 115 18.58 -1.46 2.65
CA TRP A 115 17.62 -1.88 3.67
C TRP A 115 16.25 -1.33 3.27
N PHE A 116 15.29 -2.22 3.09
CA PHE A 116 13.97 -1.88 2.59
C PHE A 116 12.95 -1.70 3.71
N PHE A 117 12.02 -0.79 3.46
CA PHE A 117 10.76 -0.58 4.16
C PHE A 117 9.64 -1.03 3.23
N GLY A 118 8.92 -2.10 3.58
CA GLY A 118 7.90 -2.71 2.74
C GLY A 118 6.48 -2.46 3.22
N PHE A 119 5.56 -2.21 2.30
CA PHE A 119 4.16 -1.89 2.52
C PHE A 119 3.27 -2.93 1.80
N MET A 120 2.25 -3.44 2.50
CA MET A 120 1.41 -4.52 1.98
C MET A 120 0.08 -3.99 1.43
N CYS A 121 -0.13 -4.02 0.11
CA CYS A 121 -1.39 -3.58 -0.50
C CYS A 121 -2.38 -4.75 -0.71
N GLY A 122 -2.52 -5.59 0.32
CA GLY A 122 -3.25 -6.86 0.26
C GLY A 122 -4.46 -6.96 1.18
N HIS A 123 -5.02 -5.83 1.64
CA HIS A 123 -6.10 -5.82 2.64
C HIS A 123 -7.41 -6.39 2.11
N ALA A 124 -8.37 -6.52 3.03
CA ALA A 124 -9.76 -6.67 2.64
C ALA A 124 -10.16 -5.51 1.71
N TRP A 125 -10.79 -5.87 0.58
CA TRP A 125 -11.28 -4.95 -0.45
C TRP A 125 -10.21 -4.33 -1.36
N ASP A 126 -8.92 -4.64 -1.16
CA ASP A 126 -7.91 -4.29 -2.15
C ASP A 126 -8.13 -5.12 -3.42
N PHE A 127 -8.03 -4.44 -4.56
CA PHE A 127 -8.10 -5.08 -5.86
C PHE A 127 -6.80 -5.83 -6.14
N LYS A 128 -6.89 -7.13 -6.48
CA LYS A 128 -5.75 -8.00 -6.74
C LYS A 128 -5.89 -8.55 -8.16
N PRO A 129 -5.25 -7.95 -9.17
CA PRO A 129 -5.59 -8.22 -10.56
C PRO A 129 -5.40 -9.67 -11.01
N LEU A 130 -4.58 -10.45 -10.30
CA LEU A 130 -4.39 -11.89 -10.54
C LEU A 130 -5.19 -12.80 -9.59
N ASP A 131 -5.98 -12.24 -8.65
CA ASP A 131 -6.92 -12.98 -7.82
C ASP A 131 -8.29 -13.03 -8.52
N PRO A 132 -8.73 -14.21 -8.99
CA PRO A 132 -9.99 -14.37 -9.69
C PRO A 132 -11.20 -13.84 -8.92
N MET A 133 -11.18 -13.88 -7.58
CA MET A 133 -12.29 -13.38 -6.77
C MET A 133 -12.43 -11.87 -6.85
N THR A 134 -11.31 -11.14 -6.78
CA THR A 134 -11.37 -9.67 -6.84
C THR A 134 -11.64 -9.17 -8.27
N VAL A 135 -11.15 -9.88 -9.29
CA VAL A 135 -11.48 -9.60 -10.69
C VAL A 135 -12.99 -9.75 -10.94
N GLN A 136 -13.58 -10.84 -10.45
CA GLN A 136 -15.03 -11.04 -10.58
C GLN A 136 -15.81 -9.95 -9.85
N ALA A 137 -15.42 -9.60 -8.62
CA ALA A 137 -16.06 -8.53 -7.85
C ALA A 137 -16.03 -7.20 -8.62
N TYR A 138 -14.87 -6.82 -9.19
CA TYR A 138 -14.72 -5.60 -9.97
C TYR A 138 -15.62 -5.57 -11.21
N GLN A 139 -15.63 -6.67 -11.99
CA GLN A 139 -16.49 -6.80 -13.16
C GLN A 139 -17.98 -6.70 -12.81
N THR A 140 -18.40 -7.25 -11.67
CA THR A 140 -19.81 -7.11 -11.23
C THR A 140 -20.16 -5.69 -10.81
N MET A 141 -19.21 -4.94 -10.23
CA MET A 141 -19.40 -3.52 -9.89
C MET A 141 -19.53 -2.65 -11.13
N GLU A 142 -18.63 -2.79 -12.12
CA GLU A 142 -18.74 -2.07 -13.40
C GLU A 142 -20.07 -2.36 -14.10
N GLN A 143 -20.51 -3.61 -14.11
CA GLN A 143 -21.79 -4.00 -14.69
C GLN A 143 -22.98 -3.41 -13.92
N ALA A 144 -22.86 -3.15 -12.62
CA ALA A 144 -23.92 -2.50 -11.83
C ALA A 144 -23.95 -0.99 -12.11
N GLU A 145 -22.79 -0.34 -12.21
CA GLU A 145 -22.68 1.09 -12.54
C GLU A 145 -23.15 1.38 -13.97
N GLY A 146 -22.80 0.53 -14.94
CA GLY A 146 -23.27 0.63 -16.32
C GLY A 146 -24.77 0.37 -16.49
N ARG A 147 -25.42 -0.34 -15.56
CA ARG A 147 -26.89 -0.52 -15.55
C ARG A 147 -27.64 0.70 -15.00
N CYS A 148 -26.97 1.60 -14.28
CA CYS A 148 -27.60 2.79 -13.70
C CYS A 148 -27.70 3.98 -14.68
N GLN A 149 -27.17 3.86 -15.91
CA GLN A 149 -27.22 4.91 -16.93
C GLN A 149 -28.33 4.75 -17.99
N VAL A 150 -29.26 3.80 -17.83
CA VAL A 150 -30.31 3.51 -18.83
C VAL A 150 -31.72 3.78 -18.30
N ASP A 151 -31.99 4.97 -17.77
CA ASP A 151 -33.36 5.44 -17.49
C ASP A 151 -33.46 6.98 -17.64
N GLY A 152 -32.91 7.49 -18.75
CA GLY A 152 -32.84 8.92 -19.06
C GLY A 152 -33.34 9.27 -20.45
N GLN A 153 -34.41 8.63 -20.94
CA GLN A 153 -35.19 9.15 -22.08
C GLN A 153 -36.56 9.58 -21.59
N ALA A 154 -36.65 10.82 -21.10
CA ALA A 154 -37.91 11.53 -20.99
C ALA A 154 -38.34 11.92 -22.41
N THR A 155 -39.36 11.23 -22.94
CA THR A 155 -40.11 11.67 -24.11
C THR A 155 -40.84 12.97 -23.76
N VAL A 156 -40.49 14.04 -24.47
CA VAL A 156 -41.29 15.28 -24.49
C VAL A 156 -42.30 15.10 -25.62
N GLU A 157 -43.56 14.88 -25.27
CA GLU A 157 -44.72 15.15 -26.15
C GLU A 157 -45.19 16.59 -25.95
#